data_AF-A0AA35WXD0-F1
#
_entry.id   AF-A0AA35WXD0-F1
#
_cell.length_a   1.000
_cell.length_b   1.000
_cell.length_c   1.000
_cell.angle_alpha   90.00
_cell.angle_beta   90.00
_cell.angle_gamma   90.00
#
_symmetry.space_group_name_H-M   'P 1'
#
loop_
_entity.id
_entity.type
_entity.pdbx_description
1 polymer ?
#
loop_
_entity_poly.entity_id
_entity_poly.type
_entity_poly.pdbx_seq_one_letter_code
_entity_poly.pdbx_strand_id
1 'polypeptide(L)'
;MSDTVDLCQLTEGVLIPCMSPETWQELKVYPLLPDDVILSSYPRSGTTWMQHILRLLRNGGKDDGVNLDDAVPWLEALKAAHGKSIEIEPK
;
A
#
# COMPACT_ATOMS: atom_id res chain seq x y z
N MET A 1 6.24 29.87 -13.09
CA MET A 1 7.35 28.92 -12.90
C MET A 1 7.22 28.30 -11.52
N SER A 2 6.10 27.66 -11.26
CA SER A 2 5.88 26.80 -10.08
C SER A 2 5.69 25.39 -10.62
N ASP A 3 5.90 24.40 -9.77
CA ASP A 3 5.55 22.99 -10.00
C ASP A 3 6.70 22.16 -10.58
N THR A 4 7.85 22.23 -9.91
CA THR A 4 8.61 20.99 -9.73
C THR A 4 7.90 20.23 -8.62
N VAL A 5 7.01 19.32 -8.99
CA VAL A 5 6.54 18.27 -8.08
C VAL A 5 7.79 17.57 -7.54
N ASP A 6 8.06 17.73 -6.25
CA ASP A 6 9.18 17.07 -5.60
C ASP A 6 8.88 15.57 -5.59
N LEU A 7 9.39 14.86 -6.60
CA LEU A 7 9.01 13.47 -6.92
C LEU A 7 9.36 12.49 -5.79
N CYS A 8 10.33 12.84 -4.95
CA CYS A 8 10.81 12.05 -3.84
C CYS A 8 11.11 12.95 -2.64
N GLN A 9 10.55 12.63 -1.47
CA GLN A 9 10.84 13.34 -0.23
C GLN A 9 11.78 12.54 0.65
N LEU A 10 12.79 13.20 1.23
CA LEU A 10 13.71 12.56 2.18
C LEU A 10 13.07 12.55 3.57
N THR A 11 12.72 11.35 4.04
CA THR A 11 12.13 11.15 5.37
C THR A 11 12.94 10.12 6.13
N GLU A 12 13.46 10.47 7.31
CA GLU A 12 14.25 9.58 8.16
C GLU A 12 15.44 8.90 7.45
N GLY A 13 16.03 9.60 6.47
CA GLY A 13 17.15 9.10 5.68
C GLY A 13 16.76 8.22 4.48
N VAL A 14 15.46 8.01 4.22
CA VAL A 14 14.94 7.26 3.08
C VAL A 14 14.26 8.20 2.09
N LEU A 15 14.55 8.04 0.80
CA LEU A 15 13.82 8.73 -0.27
C LEU A 15 12.52 7.99 -0.53
N ILE A 16 11.40 8.64 -0.23
CA ILE A 16 10.07 8.08 -0.43
C ILE A 16 9.47 8.69 -1.70
N PRO A 17 9.32 7.93 -2.79
CA PRO A 17 8.65 8.40 -3.99
C PRO A 17 7.14 8.46 -3.75
N CYS A 18 6.49 9.47 -4.34
CA CYS A 18 5.02 9.56 -4.49
C CYS A 18 4.16 9.42 -3.21
N MET A 19 4.71 9.73 -2.02
CA MET A 19 3.99 9.82 -0.75
C MET A 19 4.27 11.16 -0.07
N SER A 20 3.24 11.77 0.53
CA SER A 20 3.39 13.01 1.31
C SER A 20 3.85 12.71 2.76
N PRO A 21 4.48 13.67 3.47
CA PRO A 21 4.94 13.45 4.83
C PRO A 21 3.78 13.19 5.81
N GLU A 22 2.61 13.77 5.53
CA GLU A 22 1.40 13.56 6.34
C GLU A 22 0.92 12.12 6.22
N THR A 23 0.92 11.58 4.99
CA THR A 23 0.59 10.17 4.73
C THR A 23 1.57 9.27 5.48
N TRP A 24 2.87 9.57 5.44
CA TRP A 24 3.89 8.83 6.19
C TRP A 24 3.62 8.79 7.71
N GLN A 25 3.26 9.92 8.33
CA GLN A 25 2.97 9.93 9.77
C GLN A 25 1.72 9.14 10.13
N GLU A 26 0.69 9.17 9.28
CA GLU A 26 -0.53 8.38 9.51
C GLU A 26 -0.28 6.88 9.36
N LEU A 27 0.56 6.47 8.39
CA LEU A 27 0.90 5.06 8.22
C LEU A 27 1.60 4.45 9.43
N LYS A 28 2.39 5.24 10.17
CA LYS A 28 3.05 4.77 11.40
C LYS A 28 2.08 4.38 12.51
N VAL A 29 0.91 5.01 12.55
CA VAL A 29 -0.12 4.79 13.57
C VAL A 29 -1.31 4.02 13.00
N TYR A 30 -1.19 3.51 11.77
CA TYR A 30 -2.24 2.75 11.12
C TYR A 30 -2.55 1.49 11.95
N PRO A 31 -3.82 1.31 12.38
CA PRO A 31 -4.17 0.17 13.21
C PRO A 31 -4.24 -1.09 12.34
N LEU A 32 -3.46 -2.10 12.71
CA LEU A 32 -3.43 -3.40 12.06
C LEU A 32 -4.15 -4.43 12.94
N LEU A 33 -4.85 -5.36 12.31
CA LEU A 33 -5.46 -6.49 12.99
C LEU A 33 -4.44 -7.64 13.12
N PRO A 34 -4.58 -8.53 14.13
CA PRO A 34 -3.67 -9.67 14.30
C PRO A 34 -3.60 -10.62 13.10
N ASP A 35 -4.66 -10.66 12.29
CA ASP A 35 -4.78 -11.54 11.13
C ASP A 35 -4.38 -10.85 9.80
N ASP A 36 -3.94 -9.60 9.86
CA ASP A 36 -3.51 -8.86 8.67
C ASP A 36 -2.16 -9.35 8.16
N VAL A 37 -2.02 -9.37 6.83
CA VAL A 37 -0.78 -9.74 6.15
C VAL A 37 -0.25 -8.53 5.40
N ILE A 38 0.96 -8.08 5.77
CA ILE A 38 1.66 -6.99 5.11
C ILE A 38 2.69 -7.54 4.13
N LEU A 39 2.59 -7.13 2.87
CA LEU A 39 3.63 -7.35 1.87
C LEU A 39 4.50 -6.09 1.78
N SER A 40 5.69 -6.14 2.38
CA SER A 40 6.70 -5.10 2.23
C SER A 40 7.79 -5.55 1.26
N SER A 41 8.01 -4.79 0.19
CA SER A 41 9.12 -5.04 -0.73
C SER A 41 9.58 -3.74 -1.37
N TYR A 42 10.85 -3.72 -1.79
CA TYR A 42 11.42 -2.57 -2.46
C TYR A 42 10.75 -2.37 -3.85
N PRO A 43 10.55 -1.12 -4.31
CA PRO A 43 9.94 -0.85 -5.60
C PRO A 43 10.61 -1.63 -6.74
N ARG A 44 9.79 -2.22 -7.61
CA ARG A 44 10.22 -3.02 -8.78
C ARG A 44 10.95 -4.34 -8.44
N SER A 45 10.92 -4.81 -7.20
CA SER A 45 11.52 -6.10 -6.79
C SER A 45 10.56 -7.30 -6.91
N GLY A 46 9.49 -7.20 -7.70
CA GLY A 46 8.55 -8.30 -7.93
C GLY A 46 7.31 -8.31 -7.04
N THR A 47 6.85 -7.13 -6.58
CA THR A 47 5.60 -6.95 -5.82
C THR A 47 4.41 -7.72 -6.43
N THR A 48 4.17 -7.58 -7.73
CA THR A 48 3.04 -8.21 -8.42
C THR A 48 3.06 -9.74 -8.30
N TRP A 49 4.22 -10.37 -8.45
CA TRP A 49 4.36 -11.82 -8.30
C TRP A 49 4.10 -12.26 -6.86
N MET A 50 4.62 -11.51 -5.88
CA MET A 50 4.38 -11.78 -4.47
C MET A 50 2.90 -11.65 -4.09
N GLN A 51 2.21 -10.62 -4.61
CA GLN A 51 0.77 -10.41 -4.39
C GLN A 51 -0.05 -11.60 -4.90
N HIS A 52 0.24 -12.10 -6.11
CA HIS A 52 -0.42 -13.29 -6.64
C HIS A 52 -0.21 -14.52 -5.75
N ILE A 53 1.04 -14.81 -5.35
CA ILE A 53 1.36 -15.97 -4.52
C ILE A 53 0.63 -15.90 -3.17
N LEU A 54 0.72 -14.77 -2.47
CA LEU A 54 0.08 -14.59 -1.16
C LEU A 54 -1.44 -14.71 -1.24
N ARG A 55 -2.04 -14.17 -2.31
CA ARG A 55 -3.47 -14.26 -2.53
C ARG A 55 -3.94 -15.68 -2.79
N LEU A 56 -3.22 -16.43 -3.63
CA LEU A 56 -3.50 -17.85 -3.84
C LEU A 56 -3.40 -18.63 -2.53
N LEU A 57 -2.36 -18.40 -1.72
CA LEU A 57 -2.22 -19.05 -0.41
C LEU A 57 -3.40 -18.72 0.51
N ARG A 58 -3.80 -17.45 0.59
CA ARG A 58 -4.95 -17.00 1.40
C ARG A 58 -6.28 -17.62 0.93
N ASN A 59 -6.45 -17.76 -0.38
CA ASN A 59 -7.68 -18.29 -0.98
C ASN A 59 -7.68 -19.83 -1.13
N GLY A 60 -6.71 -20.54 -0.53
CA GLY A 60 -6.63 -21.99 -0.62
C GLY A 60 -6.32 -22.51 -2.02
N GLY A 61 -5.51 -21.78 -2.78
CA GLY A 61 -5.07 -22.09 -4.13
C GLY A 61 -6.04 -21.71 -5.24
N LYS A 62 -7.12 -21.00 -4.93
CA LYS A 62 -8.15 -20.60 -5.90
C LYS A 62 -7.94 -19.17 -6.38
N ASP A 63 -7.95 -18.99 -7.68
CA ASP A 63 -8.05 -17.68 -8.31
C ASP A 63 -9.52 -17.24 -8.36
N ASP A 64 -9.80 -16.06 -7.83
CA ASP A 64 -11.13 -15.44 -7.77
C ASP A 64 -11.39 -14.51 -8.97
N GLY A 65 -10.39 -14.28 -9.83
CA GLY A 65 -10.50 -13.46 -11.03
C GLY A 65 -10.62 -11.95 -10.76
N VAL A 66 -10.53 -11.53 -9.50
CA VAL A 66 -10.60 -10.12 -9.12
C VAL A 66 -9.24 -9.46 -9.37
N ASN A 67 -9.24 -8.20 -9.82
CA ASN A 67 -8.01 -7.45 -10.05
C ASN A 67 -7.14 -7.40 -8.78
N LEU A 68 -5.82 -7.46 -8.94
CA LEU A 68 -4.90 -7.36 -7.81
C LEU A 68 -5.00 -6.02 -7.08
N ASP A 69 -5.14 -4.92 -7.82
CA ASP A 69 -5.18 -3.58 -7.23
C ASP A 69 -6.44 -3.36 -6.37
N ASP A 70 -7.54 -4.05 -6.70
CA ASP A 70 -8.79 -3.99 -5.93
C ASP A 70 -8.73 -4.86 -4.66
N ALA A 71 -7.92 -5.91 -4.66
CA ALA A 71 -7.89 -6.89 -3.57
C ALA A 71 -6.72 -6.73 -2.60
N VAL A 72 -5.62 -6.13 -3.07
CA VAL A 72 -4.43 -5.86 -2.27
C VAL A 72 -4.25 -4.35 -2.21
N PRO A 73 -4.83 -3.68 -1.20
CA PRO A 73 -4.75 -2.24 -1.10
C PRO A 73 -3.30 -1.80 -0.87
N TRP A 74 -2.88 -0.79 -1.63
CA TRP A 74 -1.58 -0.16 -1.49
C TRP A 74 -1.63 0.87 -0.37
N LEU A 75 -1.05 0.53 0.79
CA LEU A 75 -1.05 1.36 1.99
C LEU A 75 -0.55 2.79 1.69
N GLU A 76 0.45 2.88 0.81
CA GLU A 76 1.08 4.13 0.39
C GLU A 76 0.21 5.01 -0.54
N ALA A 77 -0.73 4.39 -1.25
CA ALA A 77 -1.60 5.06 -2.23
C ALA A 77 -3.06 5.16 -1.79
N LEU A 78 -3.42 4.67 -0.59
CA LEU A 78 -4.79 4.65 -0.08
C LEU A 78 -5.48 6.02 -0.17
N LYS A 79 -4.78 7.11 0.17
CA LYS A 79 -5.34 8.46 0.07
C LYS A 79 -5.53 8.95 -1.36
N ALA A 80 -4.61 8.63 -2.25
CA ALA A 80 -4.67 9.03 -3.65
C ALA A 80 -5.81 8.33 -4.40
N ALA A 81 -6.10 7.08 -4.04
CA ALA A 81 -7.13 6.27 -4.69
C ALA A 81 -8.55 6.49 -4.11
N HIS A 82 -8.69 6.74 -2.80
CA HIS A 82 -10.01 6.72 -2.15
C HIS A 82 -10.55 8.07 -1.64
N GLY A 83 -9.75 9.14 -1.56
CA GLY A 83 -10.22 10.45 -1.10
C GLY A 83 -10.89 10.47 0.29
N LYS A 84 -10.82 9.37 1.04
CA LYS A 84 -11.47 9.15 2.33
C LYS A 84 -10.43 8.79 3.38
N SER A 85 -10.63 9.34 4.57
CA SER A 85 -10.03 8.84 5.82
C SER A 85 -10.37 7.36 5.97
N ILE A 86 -9.43 6.58 6.49
CA ILE A 86 -9.51 5.13 6.64
C ILE A 86 -10.67 4.79 7.60
N GLU A 87 -11.89 4.61 7.08
CA GLU A 87 -12.95 3.91 7.78
C GLU A 87 -12.67 2.42 7.60
N ILE A 88 -12.08 1.82 8.63
CA ILE A 88 -11.94 0.38 8.71
C ILE A 88 -13.34 -0.16 8.97
N GLU A 89 -14.05 -0.53 7.90
CA GLU A 89 -15.19 -1.42 8.02
C GLU A 89 -14.70 -2.69 8.71
N PRO A 90 -15.24 -3.05 9.89
CA PRO A 90 -14.88 -4.28 10.55
C PRO A 90 -15.34 -5.44 9.65
N LYS A 91 -14.39 -6.23 9.16
CA LYS A 91 -14.68 -7.48 8.46
C LYS A 91 -15.26 -8.51 9.42
#